data_AF-A0A9J8DL98-F1
#
_entry.id   AF-A0A9J8DL98-F1
#
_cell.length_a   1.000
_cell.length_b   1.000
_cell.length_c   1.000
_cell.angle_alpha   90.00
_cell.angle_beta   90.00
_cell.angle_gamma   90.00
#
_symmetry.space_group_name_H-M   'P 1'
#
loop_
_entity.id
_entity.type
_entity.pdbx_description
1 polymer ?
#
loop_
_entity_poly.entity_id
_entity_poly.type
_entity_poly.pdbx_seq_one_letter_code
_entity_poly.pdbx_strand_id
1 'polypeptide(L)'
;MTRWLWLMPVCFLCVCVCLCVCVWCCDHYRRGIISGSVCKSLCEEKTLSLQRCLSVTPTHQVYSAVWKEKAVLVKCGIEESMRGENGPDSLWHDNNLYDKPTRGTSMDEFRAMLHSFLKDSVGEQSSLGTLVNRVISLADVSGDGKVSLAEAKSVWALLQINEFVLMVALQDKEHAPHLLGFCGDLYVTEPVAHSALFRLEVPGWLQPVFPAVLSVTLNQWLAPAWPRRARITIGLLEFVEEVFHGVYGSFYICDASPRRVGYNEKYDFKMADLQSVASEATVKGFLRGRTCEANADCTYGRDCTATCDRLARQCNSEVVQPNLAKVCALLQDFLLFGAPSDLREDLEKQLRTCVTLSGLASQMEVHHSLVLNNLKTLLWKKISNTKYS
;
A
#
# COMPACT_ATOMS: atom_id res chain seq x y z
N MET A 1 -15.03 41.43 28.25
CA MET A 1 -13.61 41.22 27.88
C MET A 1 -13.23 39.82 28.30
N THR A 2 -12.70 39.09 27.33
CA THR A 2 -12.66 37.64 27.16
C THR A 2 -11.64 36.95 28.07
N ARG A 3 -12.12 35.99 28.88
CA ARG A 3 -11.32 34.91 29.45
C ARG A 3 -11.48 33.69 28.55
N TRP A 4 -10.56 33.54 27.59
CA TRP A 4 -10.33 32.29 26.85
C TRP A 4 -8.83 32.04 26.88
N LEU A 5 -8.35 31.59 28.03
CA LEU A 5 -7.06 30.94 28.18
C LEU A 5 -7.38 29.55 28.74
N TRP A 6 -6.69 28.53 28.24
CA TRP A 6 -6.80 27.10 28.57
C TRP A 6 -7.84 26.31 27.76
N LEU A 7 -7.39 25.83 26.59
CA LEU A 7 -7.66 24.48 26.06
C LEU A 7 -6.81 24.27 24.78
N MET A 8 -5.50 24.10 24.96
CA MET A 8 -4.60 23.55 23.94
C MET A 8 -3.80 22.46 24.62
N PRO A 9 -4.20 21.17 24.55
CA PRO A 9 -3.29 20.10 24.91
C PRO A 9 -2.34 19.90 23.73
N VAL A 10 -1.08 20.19 24.02
CA VAL A 10 0.12 19.76 23.30
C VAL A 10 -0.03 18.26 22.95
N CYS A 11 -0.29 17.96 21.67
CA CYS A 11 -0.50 16.60 21.17
C CYS A 11 0.81 16.00 20.62
N PHE A 12 1.95 16.22 21.29
CA PHE A 12 3.27 15.74 20.84
C PHE A 12 3.54 14.25 21.16
N LEU A 13 2.63 13.56 21.86
CA LEU A 13 2.76 12.14 22.18
C LEU A 13 1.71 11.23 21.52
N CYS A 14 0.79 11.78 20.73
CA CYS A 14 -0.22 10.96 20.07
C CYS A 14 0.22 10.65 18.65
N VAL A 15 0.35 9.36 18.31
CA VAL A 15 0.59 8.86 16.93
C VAL A 15 -0.50 9.36 15.96
N CYS A 16 -1.61 9.90 16.47
CA CYS A 16 -2.82 10.22 15.76
C CYS A 16 -2.98 11.74 15.59
N VAL A 17 -2.63 12.28 14.41
CA VAL A 17 -2.67 13.74 14.13
C VAL A 17 -3.68 14.13 13.03
N CYS A 18 -4.32 13.16 12.35
CA CYS A 18 -5.20 13.44 11.20
C CYS A 18 -6.44 14.30 11.53
N LEU A 19 -6.85 14.43 12.79
CA LEU A 19 -7.86 15.42 13.19
C LEU A 19 -7.45 16.85 12.85
N CYS A 20 -6.18 17.18 13.01
CA CYS A 20 -5.62 18.48 12.62
C CYS A 20 -5.53 18.60 11.08
N VAL A 21 -5.19 17.51 10.40
CA VAL A 21 -5.18 17.44 8.92
C VAL A 21 -6.58 17.69 8.35
N CYS A 22 -7.63 17.15 8.96
CA CYS A 22 -9.01 17.39 8.54
C CYS A 22 -9.44 18.85 8.69
N VAL A 23 -9.07 19.51 9.79
CA VAL A 23 -9.38 20.93 10.00
C VAL A 23 -8.73 21.78 8.91
N TRP A 24 -7.47 21.51 8.61
CA TRP A 24 -6.72 22.23 7.58
C TRP A 24 -7.26 21.96 6.17
N CYS A 25 -7.53 20.70 5.85
CA CYS A 25 -8.16 20.28 4.60
C CYS A 25 -9.49 21.04 4.37
N CYS A 26 -10.31 21.16 5.43
CA CYS A 26 -11.56 21.92 5.34
C CYS A 26 -11.38 23.44 5.21
N ASP A 27 -10.33 24.04 5.77
CA ASP A 27 -10.01 25.45 5.51
C ASP A 27 -9.66 25.68 4.03
N HIS A 28 -8.76 24.86 3.48
CA HIS A 28 -8.36 24.93 2.08
C HIS A 28 -9.52 24.69 1.12
N TYR A 29 -10.40 23.75 1.44
CA TYR A 29 -11.60 23.49 0.64
C TYR A 29 -12.52 24.71 0.60
N ARG A 30 -12.82 25.32 1.76
CA ARG A 30 -13.66 26.54 1.83
C ARG A 30 -13.05 27.73 1.11
N ARG A 31 -11.71 27.79 1.02
CA ARG A 31 -10.96 28.81 0.28
C ARG A 31 -10.85 28.52 -1.22
N GLY A 32 -11.35 27.38 -1.69
CA GLY A 32 -11.27 26.96 -3.09
C GLY A 32 -9.85 26.61 -3.55
N ILE A 33 -8.97 26.22 -2.62
CA ILE A 33 -7.59 25.82 -2.91
C ILE A 33 -7.53 24.34 -3.33
N ILE A 34 -8.37 23.51 -2.71
CA ILE A 34 -8.48 22.08 -2.97
C ILE A 34 -9.92 21.71 -3.32
N SER A 35 -10.09 20.53 -3.90
CA SER A 35 -11.35 19.91 -4.26
C SER A 35 -11.29 18.40 -3.99
N GLY A 36 -12.42 17.72 -4.13
CA GLY A 36 -12.52 16.29 -3.95
C GLY A 36 -13.93 15.80 -3.74
N SER A 37 -14.18 14.56 -4.13
CA SER A 37 -15.52 13.95 -4.13
C SER A 37 -16.13 13.81 -2.73
N VAL A 38 -15.31 13.81 -1.66
CA VAL A 38 -15.80 13.74 -0.27
C VAL A 38 -15.60 15.04 0.51
N CYS A 39 -15.02 16.09 -0.08
CA CYS A 39 -14.78 17.35 0.65
C CYS A 39 -16.07 17.94 1.23
N LYS A 40 -17.16 17.93 0.45
CA LYS A 40 -18.46 18.41 0.90
C LYS A 40 -19.00 17.60 2.08
N SER A 41 -18.91 16.27 2.00
CA SER A 41 -19.32 15.35 3.06
C SER A 41 -18.48 15.49 4.34
N LEU A 42 -17.18 15.79 4.20
CA LEU A 42 -16.25 15.99 5.32
C LEU A 42 -16.43 17.36 6.00
N CYS A 43 -16.52 18.43 5.20
CA CYS A 43 -16.30 19.80 5.67
C CYS A 43 -17.57 20.64 5.86
N GLU A 44 -18.65 20.28 5.16
CA GLU A 44 -19.93 21.02 5.16
C GLU A 44 -21.05 20.16 5.75
N GLU A 45 -21.38 19.03 5.11
CA GLU A 45 -22.51 18.18 5.49
C GLU A 45 -22.23 17.36 6.75
N LYS A 46 -20.95 17.13 7.08
CA LYS A 46 -20.48 16.29 8.20
C LYS A 46 -21.08 14.87 8.18
N THR A 47 -21.34 14.35 6.98
CA THR A 47 -21.82 12.98 6.75
C THR A 47 -20.68 11.96 6.70
N LEU A 48 -19.42 12.42 6.61
CA LEU A 48 -18.20 11.65 6.82
C LEU A 48 -17.63 12.00 8.21
N SER A 49 -17.71 11.07 9.16
CA SER A 49 -17.23 11.27 10.53
C SER A 49 -16.08 10.32 10.88
N LEU A 50 -14.93 10.89 11.24
CA LEU A 50 -13.81 10.12 11.79
C LEU A 50 -14.14 9.55 13.17
N GLN A 51 -13.71 8.31 13.41
CA GLN A 51 -13.89 7.60 14.67
C GLN A 51 -12.53 7.32 15.31
N ARG A 52 -12.04 6.07 15.23
CA ARG A 52 -10.83 5.62 15.89
C ARG A 52 -9.62 5.75 14.98
N CYS A 53 -8.52 6.25 15.52
CA CYS A 53 -7.21 6.17 14.90
C CYS A 53 -6.67 4.73 14.94
N LEU A 54 -6.18 4.26 13.80
CA LEU A 54 -5.57 2.96 13.57
C LEU A 54 -4.09 3.08 13.16
N SER A 55 -3.55 4.30 13.12
CA SER A 55 -2.17 4.60 12.72
C SER A 55 -1.16 3.92 13.65
N VAL A 56 -0.17 3.28 13.04
CA VAL A 56 1.02 2.72 13.72
C VAL A 56 2.28 3.55 13.47
N THR A 57 2.28 4.41 12.46
CA THR A 57 3.38 5.32 12.14
C THR A 57 2.88 6.78 12.13
N PRO A 58 3.77 7.75 12.42
CA PRO A 58 3.40 9.17 12.37
C PRO A 58 3.20 9.69 10.94
N THR A 59 3.92 9.15 9.96
CA THR A 59 3.91 9.60 8.56
C THR A 59 2.71 9.13 7.75
N HIS A 60 2.06 8.03 8.17
CA HIS A 60 0.89 7.49 7.48
C HIS A 60 -0.23 7.26 8.47
N GLN A 61 -1.23 8.13 8.37
CA GLN A 61 -2.34 8.15 9.29
C GLN A 61 -3.51 7.38 8.71
N VAL A 62 -4.08 6.46 9.51
CA VAL A 62 -5.25 5.66 9.12
C VAL A 62 -6.31 5.80 10.20
N TYR A 63 -7.53 6.15 9.80
CA TYR A 63 -8.68 6.33 10.69
C TYR A 63 -9.84 5.48 10.21
N SER A 64 -10.47 4.79 11.15
CA SER A 64 -11.84 4.30 10.94
C SER A 64 -12.81 5.47 10.89
N ALA A 65 -13.78 5.40 10.00
CA ALA A 65 -14.79 6.43 9.82
C ALA A 65 -16.12 5.83 9.36
N VAL A 66 -17.17 6.64 9.43
CA VAL A 66 -18.49 6.31 8.88
C VAL A 66 -18.84 7.36 7.83
N TRP A 67 -19.23 6.90 6.65
CA TRP A 67 -19.71 7.74 5.56
C TRP A 67 -21.02 7.19 5.00
N LYS A 68 -22.09 7.99 5.05
CA LYS A 68 -23.43 7.58 4.60
C LYS A 68 -23.84 6.22 5.20
N GLU A 69 -23.67 6.09 6.51
CA GLU A 69 -23.96 4.87 7.31
C GLU A 69 -23.11 3.63 6.99
N LYS A 70 -22.07 3.77 6.15
CA LYS A 70 -21.13 2.69 5.83
C LYS A 70 -19.79 2.90 6.52
N ALA A 71 -19.20 1.83 7.02
CA ALA A 71 -17.84 1.86 7.54
C ALA A 71 -16.84 2.09 6.39
N VAL A 72 -15.93 3.03 6.57
CA VAL A 72 -14.87 3.37 5.61
C VAL A 72 -13.54 3.60 6.35
N LEU A 73 -12.44 3.58 5.60
CA LEU A 73 -11.14 4.00 6.10
C LEU A 73 -10.77 5.35 5.49
N VAL A 74 -10.32 6.27 6.33
CA VAL A 74 -9.75 7.55 5.90
C VAL A 74 -8.25 7.49 6.11
N LYS A 75 -7.50 7.77 5.06
CA LYS A 75 -6.04 7.79 5.07
C LYS A 75 -5.54 9.19 4.73
N CYS A 76 -4.51 9.64 5.43
CA CYS A 76 -3.83 10.90 5.14
C CYS A 76 -2.32 10.70 5.25
N GLY A 77 -1.58 11.20 4.24
CA GLY A 77 -0.13 11.26 4.27
C GLY A 77 0.31 12.46 5.10
N ILE A 78 1.27 12.26 6.00
CA ILE A 78 1.99 13.34 6.67
C ILE A 78 3.41 13.27 6.13
N GLU A 79 3.81 14.26 5.34
CA GLU A 79 5.20 14.38 4.91
C GLU A 79 6.10 14.60 6.14
N GLU A 80 7.09 13.73 6.30
CA GLU A 80 8.25 14.01 7.15
C GLU A 80 9.11 15.01 6.37
N SER A 81 8.84 16.31 6.53
CA SER A 81 9.81 17.32 6.11
C SER A 81 11.14 16.95 6.77
N MET A 82 12.11 16.64 5.92
CA MET A 82 13.50 16.28 6.24
C MET A 82 13.92 16.77 7.62
N ARG A 83 14.43 15.87 8.47
CA ARG A 83 15.15 16.19 9.71
C ARG A 83 16.23 17.25 9.42
N GLY A 84 15.84 18.50 9.51
CA GLY A 84 16.65 19.70 9.40
C GLY A 84 16.29 20.56 10.59
N GLU A 85 17.31 20.97 11.32
CA GLU A 85 17.36 21.66 12.62
C GLU A 85 16.54 22.97 12.71
N ASN A 86 15.23 22.91 12.52
CA ASN A 86 14.34 24.04 12.77
C ASN A 86 13.37 23.67 13.90
N GLY A 87 13.27 24.57 14.88
CA GLY A 87 12.73 24.34 16.22
C GLY A 87 11.25 23.93 16.32
N PRO A 88 10.73 23.80 17.55
CA PRO A 88 9.49 23.07 17.85
C PRO A 88 8.17 23.69 17.35
N ASP A 89 8.21 24.77 16.56
CA ASP A 89 7.02 25.52 16.11
C ASP A 89 6.64 25.34 14.64
N SER A 90 7.44 24.63 13.82
CA SER A 90 7.13 24.36 12.40
C SER A 90 6.65 22.93 12.20
N LEU A 91 5.50 22.62 12.80
CA LEU A 91 4.97 21.25 12.90
C LEU A 91 3.82 20.96 11.93
N TRP A 92 3.70 21.61 10.77
CA TRP A 92 2.47 21.51 9.97
C TRP A 92 2.74 21.65 8.47
N HIS A 93 2.18 20.71 7.70
CA HIS A 93 2.08 20.62 6.23
C HIS A 93 2.84 21.72 5.49
N ASP A 94 3.93 21.33 4.81
CA ASP A 94 4.70 22.24 3.97
C ASP A 94 3.73 22.97 3.04
N ASN A 95 3.85 24.31 2.97
CA ASN A 95 3.00 25.16 2.13
C ASN A 95 3.06 24.78 0.63
N ASN A 96 3.98 23.86 0.28
CA ASN A 96 4.33 23.48 -1.07
C ASN A 96 3.49 22.34 -1.67
N LEU A 97 2.77 21.54 -0.88
CA LEU A 97 2.08 20.34 -1.40
C LEU A 97 1.02 20.68 -2.47
N TYR A 98 0.39 21.85 -2.34
CA TYR A 98 -0.63 22.34 -3.26
C TYR A 98 -0.14 23.52 -4.12
N ASP A 99 1.17 23.74 -4.23
CA ASP A 99 1.71 24.79 -5.10
C ASP A 99 1.65 24.42 -6.58
N LYS A 100 1.60 23.11 -6.86
CA LYS A 100 1.51 22.56 -8.21
C LYS A 100 0.14 21.93 -8.47
N PRO A 101 -0.44 22.12 -9.67
CA PRO A 101 0.02 23.03 -10.72
C PRO A 101 -0.18 24.51 -10.36
N THR A 102 0.56 25.40 -11.02
CA THR A 102 0.48 26.85 -10.79
C THR A 102 -0.75 27.45 -11.48
N ARG A 103 -1.15 28.66 -11.05
CA ARG A 103 -2.21 29.40 -11.75
C ARG A 103 -1.78 29.69 -13.19
N GLY A 104 -2.65 29.38 -14.14
CA GLY A 104 -2.39 29.59 -15.57
C GLY A 104 -1.90 28.36 -16.32
N THR A 105 -1.61 27.25 -15.63
CA THR A 105 -1.34 25.96 -16.28
C THR A 105 -2.50 25.55 -17.17
N SER A 106 -2.21 25.27 -18.44
CA SER A 106 -3.19 24.79 -19.41
C SER A 106 -3.50 23.30 -19.22
N MET A 107 -4.60 22.81 -19.78
CA MET A 107 -4.93 21.38 -19.72
C MET A 107 -3.88 20.49 -20.40
N ASP A 108 -3.25 20.95 -21.48
CA ASP A 108 -2.22 20.18 -22.18
C ASP A 108 -0.90 20.14 -21.40
N GLU A 109 -0.55 21.25 -20.74
CA GLU A 109 0.57 21.30 -19.81
C GLU A 109 0.32 20.40 -18.60
N PHE A 110 -0.89 20.42 -18.03
CA PHE A 110 -1.25 19.51 -16.94
C PHE A 110 -1.16 18.04 -17.36
N ARG A 111 -1.66 17.69 -18.56
CA ARG A 111 -1.49 16.34 -19.14
C ARG A 111 -0.02 15.95 -19.26
N ALA A 112 0.83 16.85 -19.74
CA ALA A 112 2.26 16.60 -19.87
C ALA A 112 2.94 16.39 -18.50
N MET A 113 2.56 17.17 -17.48
CA MET A 113 3.04 16.98 -16.11
C MET A 113 2.63 15.63 -15.55
N LEU A 114 1.35 15.25 -15.70
CA LEU A 114 0.85 13.93 -15.27
C LEU A 114 1.59 12.79 -15.98
N HIS A 115 1.79 12.90 -17.30
CA HIS A 115 2.49 11.91 -18.07
C HIS A 115 3.95 11.76 -17.61
N SER A 116 4.67 12.85 -17.38
CA SER A 116 6.04 12.81 -16.88
C SER A 116 6.11 12.16 -15.49
N PHE A 117 5.24 12.59 -14.57
CA PHE A 117 5.21 12.04 -13.21
C PHE A 117 4.92 10.54 -13.20
N LEU A 118 3.90 10.11 -13.94
CA LEU A 118 3.52 8.71 -13.99
C LEU A 118 4.58 7.86 -14.70
N LYS A 119 5.23 8.38 -15.75
CA LYS A 119 6.38 7.72 -16.38
C LYS A 119 7.51 7.48 -15.38
N ASP A 120 7.83 8.47 -14.57
CA ASP A 120 8.88 8.34 -13.54
C ASP A 120 8.44 7.37 -12.42
N SER A 121 7.14 7.32 -12.13
CA SER A 121 6.57 6.50 -11.05
C SER A 121 6.37 5.03 -11.42
N VAL A 122 5.94 4.70 -12.64
CA VAL A 122 5.64 3.32 -13.08
C VAL A 122 6.50 2.82 -14.24
N GLY A 123 7.40 3.66 -14.76
CA GLY A 123 8.23 3.37 -15.92
C GLY A 123 7.55 3.74 -17.25
N GLU A 124 8.28 3.56 -18.33
CA GLU A 124 7.76 3.76 -19.68
C GLU A 124 6.85 2.57 -20.06
N GLN A 125 5.56 2.84 -20.26
CA GLN A 125 4.54 1.84 -20.58
C GLN A 125 3.70 2.29 -21.77
N SER A 126 3.30 1.36 -22.65
CA SER A 126 2.43 1.67 -23.80
C SER A 126 1.04 2.17 -23.38
N SER A 127 0.60 1.78 -22.19
CA SER A 127 -0.70 2.11 -21.59
C SER A 127 -0.70 3.40 -20.75
N LEU A 128 0.43 4.11 -20.67
CA LEU A 128 0.60 5.28 -19.81
C LEU A 128 -0.43 6.38 -20.10
N GLY A 129 -0.77 6.60 -21.37
CA GLY A 129 -1.82 7.54 -21.76
C GLY A 129 -3.20 7.20 -21.18
N THR A 130 -3.53 5.91 -21.07
CA THR A 130 -4.77 5.45 -20.41
C THR A 130 -4.74 5.73 -18.91
N LEU A 131 -3.59 5.57 -18.26
CA LEU A 131 -3.42 5.90 -16.84
C LEU A 131 -3.57 7.41 -16.59
N VAL A 132 -2.96 8.25 -17.45
CA VAL A 132 -3.14 9.71 -17.43
C VAL A 132 -4.61 10.09 -17.57
N ASN A 133 -5.33 9.49 -18.53
CA ASN A 133 -6.76 9.76 -18.73
C ASN A 133 -7.61 9.33 -17.53
N ARG A 134 -7.26 8.21 -16.88
CA ARG A 134 -7.92 7.76 -15.64
C ARG A 134 -7.74 8.77 -14.51
N VAL A 135 -6.51 9.28 -14.32
CA VAL A 135 -6.22 10.33 -13.34
C VAL A 135 -6.98 11.62 -13.62
N ILE A 136 -7.08 12.04 -14.89
CA ILE A 136 -7.86 13.22 -15.28
C ILE A 136 -9.36 13.01 -15.01
N SER A 137 -9.88 11.83 -15.31
CA SER A 137 -11.27 11.47 -15.01
C SER A 137 -11.56 11.44 -13.52
N LEU A 138 -10.58 11.07 -12.68
CA LEU A 138 -10.69 11.16 -11.23
C LEU A 138 -10.61 12.61 -10.72
N ALA A 139 -9.89 13.48 -11.43
CA ALA A 139 -9.75 14.89 -11.09
C ALA A 139 -11.01 15.71 -11.38
N ASP A 140 -11.76 15.40 -12.44
CA ASP A 140 -13.03 16.06 -12.77
C ASP A 140 -14.14 15.62 -11.80
N VAL A 141 -14.09 16.15 -10.58
CA VAL A 141 -15.06 15.91 -9.51
C VAL A 141 -16.39 16.60 -9.84
N SER A 142 -16.34 17.72 -10.55
CA SER A 142 -17.51 18.48 -10.97
C SER A 142 -18.33 17.80 -12.07
N GLY A 143 -17.70 16.93 -12.87
CA GLY A 143 -18.30 16.24 -14.00
C GLY A 143 -18.59 17.16 -15.19
N ASP A 144 -17.88 18.28 -15.32
CA ASP A 144 -18.09 19.27 -16.38
C ASP A 144 -17.19 19.04 -17.61
N GLY A 145 -16.38 17.98 -17.59
CA GLY A 145 -15.43 17.62 -18.65
C GLY A 145 -14.15 18.47 -18.63
N LYS A 146 -13.97 19.30 -17.61
CA LYS A 146 -12.78 20.15 -17.40
C LYS A 146 -12.19 19.84 -16.03
N VAL A 147 -10.96 20.31 -15.82
CA VAL A 147 -10.29 20.18 -14.52
C VAL A 147 -9.97 21.58 -14.04
N SER A 148 -10.60 21.99 -12.95
CA SER A 148 -10.31 23.25 -12.28
C SER A 148 -8.94 23.20 -11.61
N LEU A 149 -8.39 24.37 -11.25
CA LEU A 149 -7.10 24.44 -10.56
C LEU A 149 -7.12 23.68 -9.22
N ALA A 150 -8.24 23.77 -8.47
CA ALA A 150 -8.38 23.11 -7.18
C ALA A 150 -8.41 21.58 -7.31
N GLU A 151 -9.10 21.07 -8.33
CA GLU A 151 -9.12 19.65 -8.69
C GLU A 151 -7.73 19.16 -9.11
N ALA A 152 -7.06 19.91 -9.99
CA ALA A 152 -5.72 19.58 -10.46
C ALA A 152 -4.70 19.52 -9.31
N LYS A 153 -4.74 20.50 -8.40
CA LYS A 153 -3.88 20.53 -7.20
C LYS A 153 -4.14 19.35 -6.27
N SER A 154 -5.40 18.98 -6.08
CA SER A 154 -5.78 17.89 -5.18
C SER A 154 -5.30 16.54 -5.70
N VAL A 155 -5.52 16.26 -6.98
CA VAL A 155 -5.04 15.03 -7.60
C VAL A 155 -3.51 15.01 -7.71
N TRP A 156 -2.87 16.14 -7.98
CA TRP A 156 -1.40 16.23 -7.98
C TRP A 156 -0.79 15.90 -6.60
N ALA A 157 -1.40 16.38 -5.52
CA ALA A 157 -1.01 16.05 -4.16
C ALA A 157 -1.20 14.55 -3.86
N LEU A 158 -2.32 13.97 -4.27
CA LEU A 158 -2.57 12.53 -4.11
C LEU A 158 -1.56 11.67 -4.85
N LEU A 159 -1.12 12.08 -6.04
CA LEU A 159 -0.12 11.34 -6.82
C LEU A 159 1.22 11.22 -6.11
N GLN A 160 1.57 12.14 -5.19
CA GLN A 160 2.78 12.01 -4.37
C GLN A 160 2.70 10.82 -3.40
N ILE A 161 1.50 10.30 -3.15
CA ILE A 161 1.27 9.14 -2.30
C ILE A 161 1.35 7.88 -3.17
N ASN A 162 2.43 7.11 -3.02
CA ASN A 162 2.66 5.87 -3.79
C ASN A 162 1.45 4.90 -3.72
N GLU A 163 0.81 4.79 -2.55
CA GLU A 163 -0.40 3.98 -2.37
C GLU A 163 -1.52 4.38 -3.34
N PHE A 164 -1.70 5.69 -3.57
CA PHE A 164 -2.71 6.21 -4.47
C PHE A 164 -2.41 5.88 -5.93
N VAL A 165 -1.16 6.04 -6.37
CA VAL A 165 -0.74 5.66 -7.73
C VAL A 165 -1.07 4.20 -8.00
N LEU A 166 -0.78 3.32 -7.03
CA LEU A 166 -1.08 1.89 -7.13
C LEU A 166 -2.58 1.61 -7.14
N MET A 167 -3.39 2.28 -6.32
CA MET A 167 -4.85 2.13 -6.35
C MET A 167 -5.42 2.53 -7.72
N VAL A 168 -4.92 3.59 -8.35
CA VAL A 168 -5.37 3.99 -9.70
C VAL A 168 -4.94 2.96 -10.76
N ALA A 169 -3.71 2.46 -10.67
CA ALA A 169 -3.19 1.44 -11.58
C ALA A 169 -3.92 0.09 -11.43
N LEU A 170 -4.33 -0.26 -10.21
CA LEU A 170 -5.00 -1.52 -9.87
C LEU A 170 -6.52 -1.38 -9.69
N GLN A 171 -7.12 -0.26 -10.08
CA GLN A 171 -8.51 0.07 -9.77
C GLN A 171 -9.53 -0.98 -10.24
N ASP A 172 -9.24 -1.70 -11.32
CA ASP A 172 -10.12 -2.76 -11.87
C ASP A 172 -9.80 -4.16 -11.33
N LYS A 173 -8.92 -4.27 -10.33
CA LYS A 173 -8.46 -5.53 -9.76
C LYS A 173 -9.10 -5.76 -8.39
N GLU A 174 -9.55 -6.98 -8.14
CA GLU A 174 -10.27 -7.32 -6.92
C GLU A 174 -9.36 -7.37 -5.68
N HIS A 175 -8.05 -7.53 -5.85
CA HIS A 175 -7.10 -7.69 -4.75
C HIS A 175 -6.70 -6.38 -4.06
N ALA A 176 -7.01 -5.22 -4.65
CA ALA A 176 -6.74 -3.92 -4.06
C ALA A 176 -8.00 -3.37 -3.34
N PRO A 177 -7.84 -2.58 -2.26
CA PRO A 177 -8.96 -1.81 -1.69
C PRO A 177 -9.42 -0.73 -2.67
N HIS A 178 -10.73 -0.63 -2.89
CA HIS A 178 -11.30 0.40 -3.74
C HIS A 178 -11.18 1.80 -3.12
N LEU A 179 -10.78 2.76 -3.95
CA LEU A 179 -10.86 4.19 -3.65
C LEU A 179 -12.33 4.63 -3.73
N LEU A 180 -12.89 5.11 -2.63
CA LEU A 180 -14.27 5.59 -2.54
C LEU A 180 -14.39 7.11 -2.77
N GLY A 181 -13.32 7.85 -2.50
CA GLY A 181 -13.24 9.28 -2.77
C GLY A 181 -12.08 9.97 -2.07
N PHE A 182 -11.96 11.28 -2.25
CA PHE A 182 -10.85 12.06 -1.70
C PHE A 182 -11.24 13.52 -1.40
N CYS A 183 -10.38 14.21 -0.66
CA CYS A 183 -10.43 15.64 -0.42
C CYS A 183 -8.99 16.17 -0.25
N GLY A 184 -8.47 16.92 -1.22
CA GLY A 184 -7.04 17.22 -1.26
C GLY A 184 -6.22 15.92 -1.30
N ASP A 185 -5.24 15.81 -0.40
CA ASP A 185 -4.37 14.64 -0.17
C ASP A 185 -4.94 13.61 0.81
N LEU A 186 -6.12 13.87 1.38
CA LEU A 186 -6.87 12.90 2.17
C LEU A 186 -7.72 12.03 1.24
N TYR A 187 -7.69 10.72 1.45
CA TYR A 187 -8.47 9.78 0.63
C TYR A 187 -9.17 8.72 1.47
N VAL A 188 -10.24 8.17 0.90
CA VAL A 188 -11.18 7.26 1.55
C VAL A 188 -11.20 5.95 0.80
N THR A 189 -11.00 4.84 1.49
CA THR A 189 -11.03 3.49 0.91
C THR A 189 -12.09 2.62 1.57
N GLU A 190 -12.45 1.53 0.89
CA GLU A 190 -13.18 0.46 1.55
C GLU A 190 -12.37 -0.13 2.72
N PRO A 191 -13.04 -0.56 3.80
CA PRO A 191 -12.36 -1.22 4.91
C PRO A 191 -11.98 -2.65 4.53
N VAL A 192 -10.77 -3.05 4.91
CA VAL A 192 -10.36 -4.46 4.85
C VAL A 192 -10.72 -5.11 6.17
N ALA A 193 -11.65 -6.07 6.15
CA ALA A 193 -12.21 -6.69 7.37
C ALA A 193 -11.13 -7.26 8.30
N HIS A 194 -10.12 -7.91 7.71
CA HIS A 194 -8.94 -8.39 8.40
C HIS A 194 -7.70 -7.85 7.71
N SER A 195 -7.01 -6.89 8.32
CA SER A 195 -5.84 -6.22 7.72
C SER A 195 -4.52 -7.00 7.84
N ALA A 196 -4.54 -8.17 8.49
CA ALA A 196 -3.38 -9.04 8.67
C ALA A 196 -3.80 -10.52 8.60
N LEU A 197 -2.90 -11.39 8.10
CA LEU A 197 -3.14 -12.84 8.04
C LEU A 197 -3.32 -13.45 9.44
N PHE A 198 -2.55 -12.93 10.40
CA PHE A 198 -2.65 -13.30 11.81
C PHE A 198 -2.64 -12.07 12.69
N ARG A 199 -3.42 -12.10 13.77
CA ARG A 199 -3.75 -10.90 14.57
C ARG A 199 -2.89 -10.72 15.83
N LEU A 200 -2.08 -11.71 16.21
CA LEU A 200 -1.36 -11.66 17.47
C LEU A 200 -0.05 -10.90 17.34
N GLU A 201 -0.14 -9.61 17.62
CA GLU A 201 1.02 -8.76 17.84
C GLU A 201 1.40 -8.78 19.31
N VAL A 202 2.54 -9.38 19.63
CA VAL A 202 3.15 -9.24 20.94
C VAL A 202 3.82 -7.86 20.97
N PRO A 203 3.42 -6.95 21.88
CA PRO A 203 4.06 -5.66 22.03
C PRO A 203 5.58 -5.81 22.21
N GLY A 204 6.38 -4.91 21.62
CA GLY A 204 7.85 -5.02 21.63
C GLY A 204 8.47 -5.17 23.03
N TRP A 205 7.86 -4.58 24.05
CA TRP A 205 8.28 -4.70 25.45
C TRP A 205 8.03 -6.08 26.06
N LEU A 206 7.10 -6.86 25.50
CA LEU A 206 6.83 -8.25 25.88
C LEU A 206 7.64 -9.27 25.06
N GLN A 207 8.18 -8.90 23.90
CA GLN A 207 8.98 -9.82 23.07
C GLN A 207 10.12 -10.56 23.82
N PRO A 208 10.91 -9.93 24.72
CA PRO A 208 11.97 -10.66 25.41
C PRO A 208 11.45 -11.69 26.44
N VAL A 209 10.21 -11.56 26.90
CA VAL A 209 9.58 -12.45 27.89
C VAL A 209 8.61 -13.45 27.24
N PHE A 210 8.23 -13.20 25.98
CA PHE A 210 7.25 -14.01 25.24
C PHE A 210 7.96 -15.00 24.32
N PRO A 211 7.95 -16.31 24.62
CA PRO A 211 8.61 -17.30 23.78
C PRO A 211 8.05 -17.30 22.35
N ALA A 212 8.93 -17.30 21.35
CA ALA A 212 8.53 -17.33 19.93
C ALA A 212 7.63 -18.53 19.57
N VAL A 213 7.79 -19.66 20.27
CA VAL A 213 6.94 -20.84 20.09
C VAL A 213 5.48 -20.55 20.48
N LEU A 214 5.27 -19.80 21.57
CA LEU A 214 3.93 -19.43 22.03
C LEU A 214 3.24 -18.49 21.05
N SER A 215 3.96 -17.56 20.42
CA SER A 215 3.37 -16.66 19.42
C SER A 215 2.94 -17.42 18.16
N VAL A 216 3.73 -18.41 17.74
CA VAL A 216 3.38 -19.30 16.62
C VAL A 216 2.15 -20.15 16.97
N THR A 217 2.12 -20.82 18.12
CA THR A 217 0.96 -21.65 18.53
C THR A 217 -0.32 -20.84 18.66
N LEU A 218 -0.25 -19.62 19.20
CA LEU A 218 -1.43 -18.79 19.35
C LEU A 218 -1.90 -18.20 18.00
N ASN A 219 -0.98 -17.82 17.11
CA ASN A 219 -1.33 -17.42 15.74
C ASN A 219 -2.00 -18.57 14.96
N GLN A 220 -1.49 -19.79 15.13
CA GLN A 220 -2.10 -21.02 14.59
C GLN A 220 -3.51 -21.25 15.11
N TRP A 221 -3.77 -20.97 16.39
CA TRP A 221 -5.09 -21.10 17.00
C TRP A 221 -6.10 -20.04 16.53
N LEU A 222 -5.63 -18.80 16.31
CA LEU A 222 -6.44 -17.71 15.75
C LEU A 222 -6.65 -17.81 14.23
N ALA A 223 -5.93 -18.71 13.57
CA ALA A 223 -5.97 -18.85 12.12
C ALA A 223 -7.31 -19.46 11.65
N PRO A 224 -7.83 -19.05 10.48
CA PRO A 224 -9.00 -19.68 9.89
C PRO A 224 -8.78 -21.18 9.62
N ALA A 225 -9.90 -21.92 9.48
CA ALA A 225 -9.86 -23.30 9.02
C ALA A 225 -9.04 -23.43 7.72
N TRP A 226 -8.33 -24.54 7.56
CA TRP A 226 -7.37 -24.71 6.46
C TRP A 226 -7.93 -24.41 5.05
N PRO A 227 -9.17 -24.82 4.68
CA PRO A 227 -9.73 -24.48 3.36
C PRO A 227 -9.86 -22.96 3.12
N ARG A 228 -10.18 -22.19 4.16
CA ARG A 228 -10.26 -20.71 4.09
C ARG A 228 -8.88 -20.10 3.91
N ARG A 229 -7.86 -20.65 4.60
CA ARG A 229 -6.46 -20.26 4.39
C ARG A 229 -6.01 -20.52 2.96
N ALA A 230 -6.34 -21.69 2.41
CA ALA A 230 -6.05 -22.00 1.01
C ALA A 230 -6.72 -21.02 0.02
N ARG A 231 -7.98 -20.61 0.27
CA ARG A 231 -8.68 -19.58 -0.53
C ARG A 231 -7.95 -18.23 -0.50
N ILE A 232 -7.56 -17.75 0.69
CA ILE A 232 -6.77 -16.52 0.84
C ILE A 232 -5.44 -16.63 0.08
N THR A 233 -4.75 -17.77 0.17
CA THR A 233 -3.49 -17.98 -0.53
C THR A 233 -3.65 -17.96 -2.04
N ILE A 234 -4.72 -18.52 -2.59
CA ILE A 234 -4.99 -18.48 -4.03
C ILE A 234 -5.06 -17.02 -4.49
N GLY A 235 -5.87 -16.18 -3.83
CA GLY A 235 -5.96 -14.76 -4.17
C GLY A 235 -4.63 -14.00 -4.00
N LEU A 236 -3.81 -14.35 -3.00
CA LEU A 236 -2.48 -13.77 -2.84
C LEU A 236 -1.54 -14.16 -4.00
N LEU A 237 -1.59 -15.41 -4.48
CA LEU A 237 -0.81 -15.86 -5.64
C LEU A 237 -1.31 -15.21 -6.93
N GLU A 238 -2.61 -15.01 -7.09
CA GLU A 238 -3.22 -14.27 -8.21
C GLU A 238 -2.76 -12.81 -8.19
N PHE A 239 -2.73 -12.16 -7.03
CA PHE A 239 -2.17 -10.82 -6.90
C PHE A 239 -0.68 -10.75 -7.28
N VAL A 240 0.14 -11.73 -6.89
CA VAL A 240 1.55 -11.79 -7.31
C VAL A 240 1.68 -11.83 -8.84
N GLU A 241 0.81 -12.58 -9.51
CA GLU A 241 0.77 -12.64 -10.98
C GLU A 241 0.32 -11.31 -11.59
N GLU A 242 -0.71 -10.68 -11.02
CA GLU A 242 -1.22 -9.37 -11.45
C GLU A 242 -0.18 -8.25 -11.36
N VAL A 243 0.58 -8.19 -10.26
CA VAL A 243 1.59 -7.14 -10.06
C VAL A 243 2.88 -7.39 -10.83
N PHE A 244 3.15 -8.62 -11.26
CA PHE A 244 4.32 -8.94 -12.08
C PHE A 244 4.05 -8.72 -13.58
N HIS A 245 2.86 -9.05 -14.08
CA HIS A 245 2.46 -8.88 -15.49
C HIS A 245 1.47 -7.73 -15.70
N GLY A 246 1.62 -6.64 -14.94
CA GLY A 246 0.70 -5.52 -14.95
C GLY A 246 0.72 -4.73 -16.28
N VAL A 247 -0.44 -4.21 -16.69
CA VAL A 247 -0.56 -3.32 -17.87
C VAL A 247 0.27 -2.03 -17.69
N TYR A 248 0.52 -1.63 -16.44
CA TYR A 248 1.27 -0.44 -16.07
C TYR A 248 2.67 -0.76 -15.53
N GLY A 249 3.22 -1.93 -15.90
CA GLY A 249 4.57 -2.36 -15.53
C GLY A 249 4.60 -3.37 -14.38
N SER A 250 5.83 -3.74 -14.01
CA SER A 250 6.13 -4.68 -12.93
C SER A 250 6.23 -3.95 -11.59
N PHE A 251 5.65 -4.54 -10.55
CA PHE A 251 5.74 -4.04 -9.19
C PHE A 251 6.32 -5.09 -8.25
N TYR A 252 7.08 -4.62 -7.26
CA TYR A 252 7.66 -5.43 -6.20
C TYR A 252 6.89 -5.26 -4.89
N ILE A 253 6.64 -6.35 -4.18
CA ILE A 253 6.09 -6.34 -2.81
C ILE A 253 7.28 -6.21 -1.86
N CYS A 254 7.62 -5.00 -1.43
CA CYS A 254 8.78 -4.64 -0.60
C CYS A 254 8.58 -4.74 0.92
N ASP A 255 7.45 -5.33 1.35
CA ASP A 255 7.21 -5.86 2.70
C ASP A 255 6.14 -6.96 2.62
N ALA A 256 6.58 -8.22 2.45
CA ALA A 256 5.73 -9.41 2.37
C ALA A 256 5.35 -9.97 3.75
N SER A 257 5.40 -9.16 4.81
CA SER A 257 5.06 -9.61 6.15
C SER A 257 3.55 -9.92 6.30
N PRO A 258 3.17 -10.81 7.22
CA PRO A 258 1.77 -11.16 7.46
C PRO A 258 0.89 -9.96 7.89
N ARG A 259 1.51 -8.83 8.26
CA ARG A 259 0.83 -7.61 8.72
C ARG A 259 0.30 -6.73 7.59
N ARG A 260 0.76 -6.96 6.35
CA ARG A 260 0.35 -6.19 5.15
C ARG A 260 -0.69 -6.93 4.30
N VAL A 261 -0.87 -8.22 4.57
CA VAL A 261 -1.72 -9.13 3.80
C VAL A 261 -3.04 -9.32 4.54
N GLY A 262 -4.15 -8.94 3.91
CA GLY A 262 -5.48 -8.98 4.51
C GLY A 262 -6.49 -9.82 3.72
N TYR A 263 -7.72 -9.88 4.24
CA TYR A 263 -8.84 -10.57 3.60
C TYR A 263 -10.20 -10.03 4.06
N ASN A 264 -11.23 -10.24 3.23
CA ASN A 264 -12.61 -9.86 3.53
C ASN A 264 -13.35 -10.93 4.37
N GLU A 265 -14.62 -10.72 4.70
CA GLU A 265 -15.42 -11.69 5.49
C GLU A 265 -15.64 -13.03 4.78
N LYS A 266 -15.52 -13.06 3.44
CA LYS A 266 -15.62 -14.26 2.60
C LYS A 266 -14.27 -14.98 2.43
N TYR A 267 -13.21 -14.50 3.07
CA TYR A 267 -11.84 -15.01 2.95
C TYR A 267 -11.25 -14.85 1.54
N ASP A 268 -11.69 -13.84 0.80
CA ASP A 268 -11.02 -13.39 -0.42
C ASP A 268 -9.88 -12.44 -0.03
N PHE A 269 -8.71 -12.63 -0.66
CA PHE A 269 -7.51 -11.85 -0.39
C PHE A 269 -7.69 -10.36 -0.74
N LYS A 270 -7.15 -9.49 0.12
CA LYS A 270 -7.02 -8.06 -0.12
C LYS A 270 -5.64 -7.60 0.36
N MET A 271 -4.92 -6.85 -0.47
CA MET A 271 -3.71 -6.19 -0.04
C MET A 271 -4.10 -5.05 0.91
N ALA A 272 -3.89 -5.22 2.22
CA ALA A 272 -4.37 -4.29 3.23
C ALA A 272 -3.63 -2.95 3.21
N ASP A 273 -2.37 -3.01 2.76
CA ASP A 273 -1.50 -1.87 2.65
C ASP A 273 -0.69 -1.93 1.35
N LEU A 274 -1.03 -1.06 0.41
CA LEU A 274 -0.33 -0.96 -0.87
C LEU A 274 0.97 -0.14 -0.77
N GLN A 275 1.27 0.52 0.37
CA GLN A 275 2.53 1.24 0.54
C GLN A 275 3.75 0.32 0.55
N SER A 276 3.55 -0.96 0.88
CA SER A 276 4.60 -1.95 0.79
C SER A 276 4.90 -2.36 -0.66
N VAL A 277 4.07 -1.99 -1.63
CA VAL A 277 4.29 -2.30 -3.04
C VAL A 277 4.93 -1.08 -3.71
N ALA A 278 5.90 -1.31 -4.59
CA ALA A 278 6.55 -0.24 -5.35
C ALA A 278 6.81 -0.69 -6.78
N SER A 279 6.81 0.24 -7.74
CA SER A 279 7.14 -0.11 -9.11
C SER A 279 8.62 -0.48 -9.24
N GLU A 280 8.93 -1.27 -10.27
CA GLU A 280 10.31 -1.54 -10.64
C GLU A 280 11.08 -0.23 -10.94
N ALA A 281 10.44 0.76 -11.55
CA ALA A 281 11.05 2.06 -11.84
C ALA A 281 11.46 2.81 -10.55
N THR A 282 10.59 2.84 -9.54
CA THR A 282 10.87 3.46 -8.24
C THR A 282 12.02 2.75 -7.53
N VAL A 283 12.00 1.41 -7.49
CA VAL A 283 13.07 0.63 -6.84
C VAL A 283 14.40 0.81 -7.56
N LYS A 284 14.42 0.73 -8.89
CA LYS A 284 15.64 0.98 -9.70
C LYS A 284 16.15 2.41 -9.52
N GLY A 285 15.26 3.39 -9.45
CA GLY A 285 15.60 4.79 -9.18
C GLY A 285 16.28 4.97 -7.82
N PHE A 286 15.81 4.28 -6.78
CA PHE A 286 16.41 4.30 -5.45
C PHE A 286 17.81 3.65 -5.40
N LEU A 287 18.01 2.56 -6.14
CA LEU A 287 19.27 1.80 -6.15
C LEU A 287 20.35 2.45 -7.02
N ARG A 288 19.95 3.10 -8.12
CA ARG A 288 20.87 3.60 -9.14
C ARG A 288 21.84 4.63 -8.56
N GLY A 289 23.14 4.34 -8.64
CA GLY A 289 24.21 5.24 -8.18
C GLY A 289 24.31 5.34 -6.65
N ARG A 290 23.56 4.54 -5.90
CA ARG A 290 23.62 4.50 -4.44
C ARG A 290 24.89 3.77 -4.01
N THR A 291 25.65 4.40 -3.11
CA THR A 291 26.86 3.79 -2.54
C THR A 291 26.51 2.77 -1.47
N CYS A 292 27.25 1.66 -1.40
CA CYS A 292 27.01 0.58 -0.45
C CYS A 292 28.31 -0.09 0.02
N GLU A 293 28.25 -0.70 1.20
CA GLU A 293 29.27 -1.60 1.73
C GLU A 293 28.76 -3.05 1.83
N ALA A 294 27.46 -3.19 2.14
CA ALA A 294 26.77 -4.47 2.23
C ALA A 294 25.47 -4.48 1.42
N ASN A 295 24.96 -5.67 1.09
CA ASN A 295 23.66 -5.82 0.41
C ASN A 295 22.51 -5.17 1.19
N ALA A 296 22.61 -5.13 2.53
CA ALA A 296 21.59 -4.49 3.38
C ALA A 296 21.40 -3.00 3.05
N ASP A 297 22.46 -2.30 2.64
CA ASP A 297 22.42 -0.88 2.25
C ASP A 297 21.64 -0.65 0.94
N CYS A 298 21.48 -1.71 0.16
CA CYS A 298 20.75 -1.77 -1.10
C CYS A 298 19.34 -2.36 -0.92
N THR A 299 18.69 -2.05 0.20
CA THR A 299 17.33 -2.50 0.48
C THR A 299 16.34 -1.34 0.39
N TYR A 300 15.41 -1.44 -0.55
CA TYR A 300 14.24 -0.56 -0.60
C TYR A 300 13.12 -1.15 0.27
N GLY A 301 12.46 -0.30 1.06
CA GLY A 301 11.42 -0.76 2.01
C GLY A 301 12.02 -1.70 3.05
N ARG A 302 11.46 -2.91 3.18
CA ARG A 302 11.89 -3.92 4.16
C ARG A 302 12.61 -5.11 3.54
N ASP A 303 12.20 -5.54 2.35
CA ASP A 303 12.67 -6.81 1.76
C ASP A 303 12.93 -6.78 0.24
N CYS A 304 12.98 -5.58 -0.38
CA CYS A 304 13.45 -5.42 -1.76
C CYS A 304 14.96 -5.16 -1.77
N THR A 305 15.74 -6.22 -1.61
CA THR A 305 17.21 -6.16 -1.52
C THR A 305 17.89 -6.48 -2.85
N ALA A 306 18.78 -5.60 -3.27
CA ALA A 306 19.71 -5.81 -4.38
C ALA A 306 21.13 -6.17 -3.88
N THR A 307 21.99 -6.65 -4.77
CA THR A 307 23.39 -6.92 -4.43
C THR A 307 24.23 -5.65 -4.44
N CYS A 308 25.17 -5.54 -3.49
CA CYS A 308 26.19 -4.50 -3.48
C CYS A 308 27.43 -4.98 -4.25
N ASP A 309 27.81 -4.26 -5.31
CA ASP A 309 29.12 -4.45 -5.93
C ASP A 309 30.18 -3.83 -5.01
N ARG A 310 30.95 -4.69 -4.34
CA ARG A 310 32.00 -4.27 -3.41
C ARG A 310 33.20 -3.61 -4.09
N LEU A 311 33.42 -3.89 -5.38
CA LEU A 311 34.51 -3.28 -6.15
C LEU A 311 34.11 -1.86 -6.55
N ALA A 312 32.91 -1.69 -7.10
CA ALA A 312 32.38 -0.37 -7.46
C ALA A 312 31.86 0.44 -6.26
N ARG A 313 31.66 -0.21 -5.11
CA ARG A 313 30.94 0.31 -3.92
C ARG A 313 29.56 0.88 -4.28
N GLN A 314 28.86 0.22 -5.20
CA GLN A 314 27.58 0.67 -5.72
C GLN A 314 26.55 -0.45 -5.73
N CYS A 315 25.29 -0.10 -5.47
CA CYS A 315 24.18 -1.04 -5.56
C CYS A 315 23.91 -1.42 -7.02
N ASN A 316 23.68 -2.71 -7.26
CA ASN A 316 23.09 -3.17 -8.50
C ASN A 316 21.61 -2.76 -8.56
N SER A 317 21.06 -2.68 -9.78
CA SER A 317 19.68 -2.25 -10.01
C SER A 317 18.65 -3.37 -9.90
N GLU A 318 19.08 -4.64 -9.94
CA GLU A 318 18.19 -5.80 -9.94
C GLU A 318 17.99 -6.36 -8.53
N VAL A 319 16.73 -6.59 -8.16
CA VAL A 319 16.34 -7.18 -6.88
C VAL A 319 16.61 -8.69 -6.92
N VAL A 320 17.22 -9.21 -5.84
CA VAL A 320 17.64 -10.62 -5.79
C VAL A 320 16.47 -11.57 -5.61
N GLN A 321 15.52 -11.21 -4.74
CA GLN A 321 14.37 -12.06 -4.42
C GLN A 321 13.09 -11.57 -5.11
N PRO A 322 12.44 -12.41 -5.91
CA PRO A 322 11.22 -12.02 -6.58
C PRO A 322 10.00 -12.17 -5.65
N ASN A 323 8.88 -11.52 -5.99
CA ASN A 323 7.67 -11.48 -5.15
C ASN A 323 7.19 -12.87 -4.73
N LEU A 324 7.17 -13.82 -5.67
CA LEU A 324 6.71 -15.19 -5.44
C LEU A 324 7.54 -15.91 -4.36
N ALA A 325 8.87 -15.72 -4.34
CA ALA A 325 9.73 -16.33 -3.34
C ALA A 325 9.39 -15.81 -1.92
N LYS A 326 9.20 -14.49 -1.80
CA LYS A 326 8.83 -13.83 -0.54
C LYS A 326 7.46 -14.27 -0.04
N VAL A 327 6.48 -14.34 -0.93
CA VAL A 327 5.15 -14.86 -0.62
C VAL A 327 5.21 -16.33 -0.22
N CYS A 328 5.98 -17.17 -0.91
CA CYS A 328 6.11 -18.57 -0.52
C CYS A 328 6.76 -18.76 0.85
N ALA A 329 7.68 -17.90 1.27
CA ALA A 329 8.25 -17.93 2.62
C ALA A 329 7.17 -17.64 3.67
N LEU A 330 6.32 -16.63 3.43
CA LEU A 330 5.15 -16.34 4.27
C LEU A 330 4.17 -17.54 4.32
N LEU A 331 3.97 -18.21 3.20
CA LEU A 331 3.01 -19.32 3.08
C LEU A 331 3.46 -20.61 3.76
N GLN A 332 4.77 -20.83 3.97
CA GLN A 332 5.25 -22.01 4.70
C GLN A 332 4.63 -22.10 6.10
N ASP A 333 4.66 -21.00 6.85
CA ASP A 333 4.06 -20.94 8.19
C ASP A 333 2.54 -20.92 8.13
N PHE A 334 1.98 -20.23 7.12
CA PHE A 334 0.53 -20.05 7.00
C PHE A 334 -0.22 -21.29 6.54
N LEU A 335 0.34 -22.12 5.65
CA LEU A 335 -0.38 -23.24 5.04
C LEU A 335 0.01 -24.63 5.55
N LEU A 336 1.27 -24.85 5.97
CA LEU A 336 1.71 -26.20 6.37
C LEU A 336 1.07 -26.63 7.69
N PHE A 337 0.81 -25.68 8.59
CA PHE A 337 0.10 -25.97 9.82
C PHE A 337 -1.33 -26.44 9.54
N GLY A 338 -1.71 -27.62 10.07
CA GLY A 338 -3.05 -28.18 9.88
C GLY A 338 -3.38 -28.55 8.42
N ALA A 339 -2.36 -28.69 7.57
CA ALA A 339 -2.52 -29.18 6.21
C ALA A 339 -3.02 -30.64 6.19
N PRO A 340 -3.96 -30.98 5.29
CA PRO A 340 -4.37 -32.37 5.06
C PRO A 340 -3.16 -33.26 4.75
N SER A 341 -3.11 -34.45 5.36
CA SER A 341 -1.95 -35.35 5.26
C SER A 341 -1.65 -35.77 3.83
N ASP A 342 -2.67 -35.88 2.97
CA ASP A 342 -2.55 -36.22 1.56
C ASP A 342 -1.91 -35.12 0.70
N LEU A 343 -1.90 -33.87 1.18
CA LEU A 343 -1.37 -32.70 0.47
C LEU A 343 -0.06 -32.18 1.06
N ARG A 344 0.19 -32.45 2.34
CA ARG A 344 1.24 -31.81 3.12
C ARG A 344 2.63 -31.97 2.50
N GLU A 345 3.00 -33.18 2.09
CA GLU A 345 4.33 -33.45 1.51
C GLU A 345 4.55 -32.72 0.19
N ASP A 346 3.57 -32.78 -0.72
CA ASP A 346 3.62 -32.09 -2.02
C ASP A 346 3.68 -30.58 -1.83
N LEU A 347 2.85 -30.03 -0.93
CA LEU A 347 2.81 -28.61 -0.64
C LEU A 347 4.13 -28.12 -0.05
N GLU A 348 4.70 -28.86 0.91
CA GLU A 348 5.99 -28.53 1.52
C GLU A 348 7.13 -28.54 0.49
N LYS A 349 7.15 -29.55 -0.39
CA LYS A 349 8.12 -29.62 -1.49
C LYS A 349 8.01 -28.42 -2.42
N GLN A 350 6.80 -28.08 -2.87
CA GLN A 350 6.59 -26.94 -3.76
C GLN A 350 6.96 -25.60 -3.10
N LEU A 351 6.58 -25.40 -1.83
CA LEU A 351 6.92 -24.18 -1.10
C LEU A 351 8.43 -24.04 -0.87
N ARG A 352 9.16 -25.13 -0.61
CA ARG A 352 10.63 -25.09 -0.49
C ARG A 352 11.28 -24.70 -1.81
N THR A 353 10.87 -25.31 -2.93
CA THR A 353 11.35 -24.91 -4.26
C THR A 353 11.03 -23.45 -4.56
N CYS A 354 9.83 -23.00 -4.21
CA CYS A 354 9.40 -21.63 -4.43
C CYS A 354 10.24 -20.59 -3.68
N VAL A 355 10.60 -20.84 -2.42
CA VAL A 355 11.43 -19.92 -1.62
C VAL A 355 12.84 -19.77 -2.18
N THR A 356 13.35 -20.79 -2.89
CA THR A 356 14.69 -20.73 -3.50
C THR A 356 14.74 -20.01 -4.84
N LEU A 357 13.61 -19.51 -5.35
CA LEU A 357 13.58 -18.73 -6.59
C LEU A 357 14.41 -17.45 -6.45
N SER A 358 15.16 -17.12 -7.49
CA SER A 358 16.07 -15.96 -7.53
C SER A 358 15.83 -15.15 -8.80
N GLY A 359 15.84 -13.83 -8.64
CA GLY A 359 15.66 -12.85 -9.71
C GLY A 359 16.83 -12.75 -10.68
N LEU A 360 17.99 -13.30 -10.31
CA LEU A 360 19.22 -13.25 -11.12
C LEU A 360 19.31 -14.39 -12.16
N ALA A 361 18.32 -15.29 -12.20
CA ALA A 361 18.34 -16.44 -13.10
C ALA A 361 17.77 -16.10 -14.49
N SER A 362 18.46 -16.49 -15.56
CA SER A 362 18.08 -16.21 -16.95
C SER A 362 16.78 -16.87 -17.44
N GLN A 363 16.18 -17.77 -16.64
CA GLN A 363 14.91 -18.47 -16.92
C GLN A 363 13.82 -18.16 -15.88
N MET A 364 13.92 -17.02 -15.20
CA MET A 364 13.05 -16.65 -14.08
C MET A 364 11.55 -16.72 -14.42
N GLU A 365 11.11 -16.16 -15.54
CA GLU A 365 9.68 -16.03 -15.88
C GLU A 365 8.98 -17.39 -16.08
N VAL A 366 9.65 -18.35 -16.72
CA VAL A 366 9.11 -19.69 -16.97
C VAL A 366 9.02 -20.49 -15.67
N HIS A 367 10.08 -20.44 -14.85
CA HIS A 367 10.09 -21.11 -13.55
C HIS A 367 9.09 -20.50 -12.56
N HIS A 368 8.94 -19.18 -12.57
CA HIS A 368 7.92 -18.47 -11.80
C HIS A 368 6.52 -18.95 -12.13
N SER A 369 6.17 -18.90 -13.41
CA SER A 369 4.83 -19.27 -13.88
C SER A 369 4.50 -20.73 -13.57
N LEU A 370 5.47 -21.63 -13.72
CA LEU A 370 5.30 -23.05 -13.40
C LEU A 370 5.04 -23.30 -11.92
N VAL A 371 5.88 -22.74 -11.03
CA VAL A 371 5.74 -22.95 -9.58
C VAL A 371 4.44 -22.32 -9.06
N LEU A 372 4.11 -21.12 -9.52
CA LEU A 372 2.88 -20.43 -9.16
C LEU A 372 1.64 -21.25 -9.58
N ASN A 373 1.59 -21.72 -10.82
CA ASN A 373 0.46 -22.52 -11.32
C ASN A 373 0.33 -23.88 -10.64
N ASN A 374 1.46 -24.54 -10.31
CA ASN A 374 1.44 -25.78 -9.54
C ASN A 374 0.87 -25.57 -8.14
N LEU A 375 1.30 -24.51 -7.43
CA LEU A 375 0.76 -24.15 -6.11
C LEU A 375 -0.74 -23.86 -6.18
N LYS A 376 -1.19 -23.03 -7.13
CA LYS A 376 -2.63 -22.74 -7.33
C LYS A 376 -3.41 -24.03 -7.57
N THR A 377 -2.93 -24.91 -8.45
CA THR A 377 -3.61 -26.17 -8.81
C THR A 377 -3.73 -27.13 -7.62
N LEU A 378 -2.66 -27.27 -6.82
CA LEU A 378 -2.66 -28.08 -5.61
C LEU A 378 -3.70 -27.60 -4.59
N LEU A 379 -3.77 -26.28 -4.36
CA LEU A 379 -4.74 -25.69 -3.44
C LEU A 379 -6.17 -25.83 -3.97
N TRP A 380 -6.39 -25.50 -5.25
CA TRP A 380 -7.69 -25.59 -5.92
C TRP A 380 -8.29 -27.00 -5.87
N LYS A 381 -7.48 -28.02 -6.17
CA LYS A 381 -7.90 -29.43 -6.10
C LYS A 381 -8.44 -29.80 -4.72
N LYS A 382 -7.92 -29.20 -3.64
CA LYS A 382 -8.38 -29.53 -2.29
C LYS A 382 -9.63 -28.77 -1.90
N ILE A 383 -9.71 -27.47 -2.21
CA ILE A 383 -10.87 -26.65 -1.85
C ILE A 383 -12.12 -27.02 -2.66
N SER A 384 -11.97 -27.40 -3.94
CA SER A 384 -13.10 -27.81 -4.80
C SER A 384 -13.77 -29.11 -4.36
N ASN A 385 -13.02 -29.99 -3.68
CA ASN A 385 -13.54 -31.24 -3.13
C ASN A 385 -14.19 -31.08 -1.74
N THR A 386 -14.10 -29.90 -1.14
CA THR A 386 -14.74 -29.61 0.14
C THR A 386 -16.02 -28.81 -0.05
N LYS A 387 -17.06 -29.03 0.77
CA LYS A 387 -18.37 -28.33 0.74
C LYS A 387 -18.29 -26.82 1.07
N TYR A 388 -17.16 -26.16 0.83
CA TYR A 388 -16.90 -24.76 1.15
C TYR A 388 -16.73 -23.88 -0.11
N SER A 389 -17.26 -24.34 -1.25
CA SER A 389 -17.39 -23.56 -2.49
C SER A 389 -18.34 -22.37 -2.29
#